data_AF-A0A7J7F5Q7-F1
#
_entry.id   AF-A0A7J7F5Q7-F1
#
_cell.length_a   1.000
_cell.length_b   1.000
_cell.length_c   1.000
_cell.angle_alpha   90.00
_cell.angle_beta   90.00
_cell.angle_gamma   90.00
#
_symmetry.space_group_name_H-M   'P 1'
#
loop_
_entity.id
_entity.type
_entity.pdbx_description
1 polymer ?
#
loop_
_entity_poly.entity_id
_entity_poly.type
_entity_poly.pdbx_seq_one_letter_code
_entity_poly.pdbx_strand_id
1 'polypeptide(L)'
;MQTITVTEERKAFSHGYEKENKQLRDEFKELQLKQEVQIKEIEEMLYREGLSDIALSSPSEQIAYLLVERSALLRKLELGDPKPESQRCMSSNLQKEFPQGKFEQIHQPLQREHQKHQEPVHQSKKNLSESHNEDLEKDKVSQNCLERDVEQVAQRLEMAREEIQRLTDALEGKEKEQSKL
;
A
#
# COMPACT_ATOMS: atom_id res chain seq x y z
N MET A 1 41.16 -26.16 -21.16
CA MET A 1 39.69 -26.32 -21.29
C MET A 1 38.93 -25.66 -20.13
N GLN A 2 39.33 -25.79 -18.85
CA GLN A 2 38.63 -25.18 -17.70
C GLN A 2 38.62 -23.64 -17.59
N THR A 3 39.60 -22.93 -18.16
CA THR A 3 39.65 -21.45 -18.09
C THR A 3 38.66 -20.76 -19.06
N ILE A 4 38.29 -21.44 -20.14
CA ILE A 4 37.34 -20.91 -21.13
C ILE A 4 35.91 -20.96 -20.56
N THR A 5 35.56 -22.03 -19.85
CA THR A 5 34.22 -22.22 -19.27
C THR A 5 33.91 -21.22 -18.16
N VAL A 6 34.85 -20.97 -17.24
CA VAL A 6 34.70 -19.96 -16.17
C VAL A 6 34.54 -18.53 -16.73
N THR A 7 35.19 -18.25 -17.86
CA THR A 7 35.08 -16.94 -18.53
C THR A 7 33.72 -16.77 -19.20
N GLU A 8 33.17 -17.84 -19.75
CA GLU A 8 31.87 -17.84 -20.43
C GLU A 8 30.72 -17.73 -19.42
N GLU A 9 30.79 -18.44 -18.29
CA GLU A 9 29.86 -18.30 -17.16
C GLU A 9 29.86 -16.87 -16.60
N ARG A 10 31.04 -16.25 -16.44
CA ARG A 10 31.16 -14.85 -16.01
C ARG A 10 30.50 -13.88 -17.00
N LYS A 11 30.67 -14.11 -18.30
CA LYS A 11 30.04 -13.28 -19.34
C LYS A 11 28.53 -13.43 -19.35
N ALA A 12 28.03 -14.66 -19.23
CA ALA A 12 26.59 -14.94 -19.15
C ALA A 12 25.95 -14.27 -17.92
N PHE A 13 26.60 -14.37 -16.76
CA PHE A 13 26.16 -13.70 -15.53
C PHE A 13 26.17 -12.16 -15.69
N SER A 14 27.27 -11.59 -16.20
CA SER A 14 27.37 -10.14 -16.44
C SER A 14 26.28 -9.64 -17.39
N HIS A 15 25.97 -10.40 -18.44
CA HIS A 15 24.91 -10.07 -19.38
C HIS A 15 23.51 -10.13 -18.72
N GLY A 16 23.29 -11.09 -17.82
CA GLY A 16 22.07 -11.17 -17.02
C GLY A 16 21.84 -9.91 -16.17
N TYR A 17 22.87 -9.48 -15.43
CA TYR A 17 22.82 -8.24 -14.64
C TYR A 17 22.58 -7.00 -15.51
N GLU A 18 23.23 -6.91 -16.67
CA GLU A 18 23.04 -5.79 -17.58
C GLU A 18 21.60 -5.72 -18.08
N LYS A 19 21.01 -6.87 -18.42
CA LYS A 19 19.61 -6.98 -18.84
C LYS A 19 18.64 -6.59 -17.72
N GLU A 20 18.85 -7.11 -16.51
CA GLU A 20 18.01 -6.76 -15.35
C GLU A 20 18.12 -5.28 -15.00
N ASN A 21 19.33 -4.72 -15.00
CA ASN A 21 19.54 -3.30 -14.73
C ASN A 21 18.84 -2.42 -15.78
N LYS A 22 18.88 -2.83 -17.05
CA LYS A 22 18.13 -2.16 -18.11
C LYS A 22 16.62 -2.22 -17.85
N GLN A 23 16.10 -3.39 -17.49
CA GLN A 23 14.68 -3.57 -17.18
C GLN A 23 14.24 -2.68 -16.01
N LEU A 24 14.97 -2.69 -14.89
CA LEU A 24 14.67 -1.85 -13.72
C LEU A 24 14.68 -0.36 -14.07
N ARG A 25 15.58 0.09 -14.94
CA ARG A 25 15.60 1.47 -15.43
C ARG A 25 14.37 1.81 -16.26
N ASP A 26 13.89 0.88 -17.07
CA ASP A 26 12.69 1.06 -17.88
C ASP A 26 11.43 1.07 -17.00
N GLU A 27 11.32 0.16 -16.02
CA GLU A 27 10.25 0.13 -15.01
C GLU A 27 10.22 1.40 -14.15
N PHE A 28 11.38 1.89 -13.70
CA PHE A 28 11.48 3.13 -12.94
C PHE A 28 10.93 4.33 -13.73
N LYS A 29 11.23 4.42 -15.03
CA LYS A 29 10.69 5.48 -15.89
C LYS A 29 9.19 5.37 -16.05
N GLU A 30 8.66 4.15 -16.18
CA GLU A 30 7.22 3.93 -16.27
C GLU A 30 6.51 4.38 -14.99
N LEU A 31 7.04 4.01 -13.82
CA LEU A 31 6.52 4.45 -12.52
C LEU A 31 6.59 5.98 -12.37
N GLN A 32 7.68 6.60 -12.81
CA GLN A 32 7.83 8.05 -12.78
C GLN A 32 6.78 8.75 -13.66
N LEU A 33 6.53 8.23 -14.87
CA LEU A 33 5.48 8.75 -15.76
C LEU A 33 4.09 8.59 -15.14
N LYS A 34 3.82 7.45 -14.51
CA LYS A 34 2.55 7.22 -13.81
C LYS A 34 2.35 8.19 -12.65
N GLN A 35 3.41 8.46 -11.88
CA GLN A 35 3.37 9.43 -10.79
C GLN A 35 3.08 10.85 -11.31
N GLU A 36 3.73 11.26 -12.40
CA GLU A 36 3.50 12.57 -13.03
C GLU A 36 2.05 12.77 -13.48
N VAL A 37 1.44 11.72 -14.06
CA VAL A 37 0.02 11.75 -14.45
C VAL A 37 -0.89 11.89 -13.23
N GLN A 38 -0.62 11.14 -12.16
CA GLN A 38 -1.39 11.22 -10.91
C GLN A 38 -1.26 12.59 -10.24
N ILE A 39 -0.06 13.19 -10.24
CA ILE A 39 0.16 14.53 -9.70
C ILE A 39 -0.70 15.54 -10.46
N LYS A 40 -0.70 15.51 -11.80
CA LYS A 40 -1.52 16.43 -12.61
C LYS A 40 -3.02 16.30 -12.37
N GLU A 41 -3.50 15.07 -12.21
CA GLU A 41 -4.91 14.83 -11.86
C GLU A 41 -5.26 15.45 -10.50
N ILE A 42 -4.39 15.26 -9.50
CA ILE A 42 -4.56 15.85 -8.17
C ILE A 42 -4.47 17.38 -8.23
N GLU A 43 -3.52 17.95 -8.95
CA GLU A 43 -3.41 19.41 -9.15
C GLU A 43 -4.68 19.99 -9.78
N GLU A 44 -5.25 19.31 -10.78
CA GLU A 44 -6.51 19.72 -11.41
C GLU A 44 -7.69 19.62 -10.44
N MET A 45 -7.75 18.55 -9.63
CA MET A 45 -8.75 18.40 -8.57
C MET A 45 -8.64 19.54 -7.55
N LEU A 46 -7.44 19.82 -7.05
CA LEU A 46 -7.20 20.90 -6.09
C LEU A 46 -7.56 22.27 -6.69
N TYR A 47 -7.25 22.51 -7.97
CA TYR A 47 -7.64 23.74 -8.67
C TYR A 47 -9.16 23.92 -8.71
N ARG A 48 -9.91 22.87 -9.07
CA ARG A 48 -11.39 22.93 -9.12
C ARG A 48 -12.02 23.17 -7.75
N GLU A 49 -11.42 22.66 -6.69
CA GLU A 49 -11.87 22.84 -5.30
C GLU A 49 -11.37 24.16 -4.67
N GLY A 50 -10.61 24.99 -5.39
CA GLY A 50 -10.07 26.25 -4.86
C GLY A 50 -8.93 26.06 -3.84
N LEU A 51 -8.25 24.91 -3.88
CA LEU A 51 -7.17 24.50 -2.99
C LEU A 51 -5.80 24.48 -3.69
N SER A 52 -5.61 25.31 -4.73
CA SER A 52 -4.36 25.36 -5.50
C SER A 52 -3.12 25.67 -4.66
N ASP A 53 -3.28 26.35 -3.53
CA ASP A 53 -2.18 26.75 -2.65
C ASP A 53 -1.39 25.54 -2.08
N ILE A 54 -2.05 24.38 -1.95
CA ILE A 54 -1.40 23.15 -1.45
C ILE A 54 -0.88 22.24 -2.57
N ALA A 55 -1.13 22.55 -3.84
CA ALA A 55 -0.77 21.69 -4.97
C ALA A 55 0.74 21.41 -5.07
N LEU A 56 1.58 22.39 -4.69
CA LEU A 56 3.04 22.27 -4.69
C LEU A 56 3.61 21.67 -3.39
N SER A 57 2.75 21.38 -2.41
CA SER A 57 3.17 20.76 -1.16
C SER A 57 3.51 19.28 -1.37
N SER A 58 4.26 18.68 -0.45
CA SER A 58 4.52 17.23 -0.51
C SER A 58 3.21 16.43 -0.37
N PRO A 59 3.08 15.20 -0.92
CA PRO A 59 1.86 14.41 -0.79
C PRO A 59 1.41 14.22 0.68
N SER A 60 2.36 14.04 1.60
CA SER A 60 2.05 13.93 3.03
C SER A 60 1.48 15.22 3.61
N GLU A 61 1.98 16.37 3.18
CA GLU A 61 1.50 17.68 3.60
C GLU A 61 0.12 18.01 3.02
N GLN A 62 -0.12 17.67 1.74
CA GLN A 62 -1.44 17.75 1.13
C GLN A 62 -2.46 16.93 1.92
N ILE A 63 -2.12 15.68 2.26
CA ILE A 63 -2.98 14.81 3.07
C ILE A 63 -3.22 15.42 4.46
N ALA A 64 -2.17 15.92 5.12
CA ALA A 64 -2.30 16.55 6.44
C ALA A 64 -3.25 17.76 6.40
N TYR A 65 -3.10 18.63 5.40
CA TYR A 65 -4.00 19.77 5.18
C TYR A 65 -5.46 19.32 5.00
N LEU A 66 -5.70 18.37 4.08
CA LEU A 66 -7.04 17.87 3.80
C LEU A 66 -7.70 17.21 5.02
N LEU A 67 -6.93 16.49 5.85
CA LEU A 67 -7.42 15.90 7.09
C LEU A 67 -7.83 16.96 8.12
N VAL A 68 -7.05 18.04 8.25
CA VAL A 68 -7.35 19.16 9.14
C VAL A 68 -8.60 19.89 8.68
N GLU A 69 -8.67 20.25 7.40
CA GLU A 69 -9.82 20.96 6.82
C GLU A 69 -11.10 20.12 6.92
N ARG A 70 -11.03 18.82 6.58
CA ARG A 70 -12.15 17.89 6.75
C ARG A 70 -12.65 17.84 8.20
N SER A 71 -11.74 17.83 9.17
CA SER A 71 -12.10 17.82 10.59
C SER A 71 -12.76 19.14 11.02
N ALA A 72 -12.30 20.27 10.50
CA ALA A 72 -12.91 21.58 10.75
C ALA A 72 -14.32 21.67 10.16
N LEU A 73 -14.54 21.16 8.95
CA LEU A 73 -15.85 21.10 8.30
C LEU A 73 -16.82 20.16 9.05
N LEU A 74 -16.36 18.98 9.46
CA LEU A 74 -17.16 18.04 10.25
C LEU A 74 -17.64 18.68 11.56
N ARG A 75 -16.76 19.39 12.27
CA ARG A 75 -17.12 20.12 13.50
C ARG A 75 -18.20 21.18 13.26
N LYS A 76 -18.15 21.90 12.14
CA LYS A 76 -19.17 22.90 11.79
C LYS A 76 -20.53 22.24 11.52
N LEU A 77 -20.54 21.09 10.83
CA LEU A 77 -21.75 20.31 10.56
C LEU A 77 -22.36 19.72 11.84
N GLU A 78 -21.53 19.20 12.75
CA GLU A 78 -21.95 18.62 14.03
C GLU A 78 -22.52 19.64 15.00
N LEU A 79 -22.00 20.87 15.01
CA LEU A 79 -22.45 21.89 15.95
C LEU A 79 -23.84 22.43 15.60
N GLY A 80 -24.31 22.20 14.37
CA GLY A 80 -25.49 22.84 13.81
C GLY A 80 -25.25 24.34 13.74
N ASP A 81 -25.30 24.95 12.56
CA ASP A 81 -25.30 26.41 12.52
C ASP A 81 -26.39 26.92 13.49
N PRO A 82 -26.07 27.80 14.47
CA PRO A 82 -27.11 28.49 15.19
C PRO A 82 -27.87 29.26 14.12
N LYS A 83 -29.05 28.74 13.79
CA LYS A 83 -30.05 29.37 12.95
C LYS A 83 -30.00 30.86 13.24
N PRO A 84 -29.70 31.74 12.27
CA PRO A 84 -29.76 33.16 12.54
C PRO A 84 -31.18 33.45 13.02
N GLU A 85 -31.32 33.84 14.28
CA GLU A 85 -32.53 34.37 14.87
C GLU A 85 -32.86 35.69 14.17
N SER A 86 -33.39 35.61 12.97
CA SER A 86 -33.89 36.75 12.23
C SER A 86 -35.13 36.34 11.43
N GLN A 87 -36.08 35.66 12.08
CA GLN A 87 -37.45 35.61 11.56
C GLN A 87 -38.48 35.26 12.64
N ARG A 88 -38.38 35.89 13.82
CA ARG A 88 -39.53 36.05 14.72
C ARG A 88 -40.16 37.42 14.48
N CYS A 89 -40.64 37.65 13.27
CA CYS A 89 -41.58 38.72 12.98
C CYS A 89 -42.42 38.27 11.79
N MET A 90 -43.74 38.24 11.96
CA MET A 90 -44.76 37.90 10.95
C MET A 90 -45.00 36.41 10.65
N SER A 91 -45.40 35.61 11.64
CA SER A 91 -46.07 34.31 11.38
C SER A 91 -47.48 34.23 11.98
N SER A 92 -48.19 35.34 12.04
CA SER A 92 -49.65 35.34 12.19
C SER A 92 -50.23 35.85 10.87
N ASN A 93 -51.06 35.02 10.25
CA ASN A 93 -51.82 35.21 9.01
C ASN A 93 -51.25 34.42 7.82
N LEU A 94 -52.17 33.73 7.14
CA LEU A 94 -51.99 32.78 6.03
C LEU A 94 -51.84 31.31 6.44
N GLN A 95 -52.62 30.88 7.44
CA GLN A 95 -53.29 29.58 7.37
C GLN A 95 -54.46 29.69 6.38
N LYS A 96 -54.21 29.54 5.09
CA LYS A 96 -55.17 29.03 4.10
C LYS A 96 -54.47 28.88 2.76
N GLU A 97 -54.66 27.71 2.16
CA GLU A 97 -54.38 27.41 0.75
C GLU A 97 -52.92 27.21 0.35
N PHE A 98 -52.31 26.06 0.68
CA PHE A 98 -51.39 25.40 -0.25
C PHE A 98 -51.50 23.86 -0.14
N PRO A 99 -51.64 23.11 -1.26
CA PRO A 99 -51.79 21.65 -1.22
C PRO A 99 -50.48 20.96 -0.80
N GLN A 100 -50.59 20.11 0.20
CA GLN A 100 -49.59 19.19 0.73
C GLN A 100 -49.28 18.08 -0.29
N GLY A 101 -48.54 18.41 -1.36
CA GLY A 101 -48.30 17.46 -2.46
C GLY A 101 -47.00 17.65 -3.24
N LYS A 102 -45.97 18.29 -2.65
CA LYS A 102 -44.67 18.51 -3.34
C LYS A 102 -43.42 18.29 -2.51
N PHE A 103 -43.53 17.84 -1.25
CA PHE A 103 -42.35 17.50 -0.44
C PHE A 103 -41.91 16.03 -0.59
N GLU A 104 -42.80 15.14 -1.02
CA GLU A 104 -42.48 13.71 -1.20
C GLU A 104 -41.71 13.42 -2.50
N GLN A 105 -41.75 14.33 -3.48
CA GLN A 105 -41.12 14.11 -4.80
C GLN A 105 -39.59 14.32 -4.77
N ILE A 106 -39.06 15.06 -3.80
CA ILE A 106 -37.61 15.34 -3.67
C ILE A 106 -36.92 14.27 -2.80
N HIS A 107 -37.65 13.56 -1.95
CA HIS A 107 -37.10 12.49 -1.13
C HIS A 107 -36.83 11.20 -1.93
N GLN A 108 -37.58 10.94 -3.01
CA GLN A 108 -37.43 9.70 -3.77
C GLN A 108 -36.10 9.56 -4.55
N PRO A 109 -35.57 10.60 -5.22
CA PRO A 109 -34.27 10.52 -5.89
C PRO A 109 -33.13 10.29 -4.91
N LEU A 110 -33.07 11.05 -3.80
CA LEU A 110 -32.05 10.89 -2.76
C LEU A 110 -32.09 9.51 -2.10
N GLN A 111 -33.29 8.98 -1.82
CA GLN A 111 -33.43 7.65 -1.22
C GLN A 111 -33.03 6.54 -2.19
N ARG A 112 -33.28 6.73 -3.50
CA ARG A 112 -32.83 5.81 -4.56
C ARG A 112 -31.31 5.85 -4.75
N GLU A 113 -30.67 7.01 -4.66
CA GLU A 113 -29.20 7.15 -4.71
C GLU A 113 -28.52 6.55 -3.48
N HIS A 114 -29.07 6.77 -2.28
CA HIS A 114 -28.56 6.13 -1.07
C HIS A 114 -28.61 4.60 -1.18
N GLN A 115 -29.64 4.03 -1.79
CA GLN A 115 -29.77 2.58 -1.98
C GLN A 115 -28.87 2.05 -3.11
N LYS A 116 -28.70 2.81 -4.21
CA LYS A 116 -27.81 2.45 -5.34
C LYS A 116 -26.32 2.47 -4.97
N HIS A 117 -25.93 3.28 -3.99
CA HIS A 117 -24.56 3.33 -3.45
C HIS A 117 -24.35 2.44 -2.23
N GLN A 118 -25.41 1.87 -1.63
CA GLN A 118 -25.27 0.94 -0.51
C GLN A 118 -24.87 -0.48 -0.97
N GLU A 119 -25.29 -0.92 -2.16
CA GLU A 119 -24.86 -2.19 -2.77
C GLU A 119 -23.33 -2.28 -3.05
N PRO A 120 -22.66 -1.24 -3.61
CA PRO A 120 -21.21 -1.30 -3.81
C PRO A 120 -20.41 -1.21 -2.49
N VAL A 121 -20.95 -0.61 -1.43
CA VAL A 121 -20.27 -0.53 -0.11
C VAL A 121 -20.24 -1.89 0.59
N HIS A 122 -21.25 -2.74 0.39
CA HIS A 122 -21.25 -4.10 0.92
C HIS A 122 -20.37 -5.06 0.08
N GLN A 123 -20.23 -4.83 -1.23
CA GLN A 123 -19.26 -5.57 -2.05
C GLN A 123 -17.82 -5.13 -1.78
N SER A 124 -17.56 -3.83 -1.57
CA SER A 124 -16.23 -3.30 -1.26
C SER A 124 -15.71 -3.81 0.09
N LYS A 125 -16.56 -3.91 1.12
CA LYS A 125 -16.19 -4.55 2.40
C LYS A 125 -15.90 -6.04 2.26
N LYS A 126 -16.63 -6.75 1.38
CA LYS A 126 -16.38 -8.18 1.11
C LYS A 126 -15.07 -8.39 0.35
N ASN A 127 -14.77 -7.56 -0.64
CA ASN A 127 -13.52 -7.61 -1.41
C ASN A 127 -12.29 -7.17 -0.60
N LEU A 128 -12.44 -6.28 0.39
CA LEU A 128 -11.34 -5.90 1.30
C LEU A 128 -10.99 -7.02 2.31
N SER A 129 -11.98 -7.82 2.72
CA SER A 129 -11.75 -8.99 3.58
C SER A 129 -11.19 -10.20 2.81
N GLU A 130 -11.47 -10.30 1.51
CA GLU A 130 -11.00 -11.40 0.65
C GLU A 130 -9.55 -11.15 0.19
N SER A 131 -9.17 -9.91 -0.16
CA SER A 131 -7.78 -9.59 -0.53
C SER A 131 -6.79 -9.66 0.64
N HIS A 132 -7.23 -9.32 1.86
CA HIS A 132 -6.38 -9.46 3.04
C HIS A 132 -6.09 -10.93 3.39
N ASN A 133 -6.95 -11.87 2.99
CA ASN A 133 -6.74 -13.28 3.28
C ASN A 133 -5.75 -13.92 2.29
N GLU A 134 -5.78 -13.53 1.01
CA GLU A 134 -4.81 -14.02 0.02
C GLU A 134 -3.38 -13.51 0.27
N ASP A 135 -3.24 -12.26 0.72
CA ASP A 135 -1.94 -11.67 1.04
C ASP A 135 -1.33 -12.29 2.30
N LEU A 136 -2.14 -12.50 3.35
CA LEU A 136 -1.74 -13.20 4.57
C LEU A 136 -1.37 -14.67 4.34
N GLU A 137 -2.08 -15.40 3.47
CA GLU A 137 -1.75 -16.79 3.16
C GLU A 137 -0.49 -16.90 2.30
N LYS A 138 -0.24 -15.97 1.38
CA LYS A 138 1.03 -15.91 0.62
C LYS A 138 2.23 -15.56 1.51
N ASP A 139 2.03 -14.64 2.46
CA ASP A 139 3.06 -14.31 3.46
C ASP A 139 3.35 -15.47 4.39
N LYS A 140 2.34 -16.21 4.86
CA LYS A 140 2.53 -17.42 5.68
C LYS A 140 3.23 -18.55 4.92
N VAL A 141 2.87 -18.78 3.65
CA VAL A 141 3.54 -19.80 2.82
C VAL A 141 5.00 -19.41 2.55
N SER A 142 5.26 -18.13 2.28
CA SER A 142 6.62 -17.60 2.06
C SER A 142 7.46 -17.64 3.34
N GLN A 143 6.87 -17.31 4.49
CA GLN A 143 7.50 -17.40 5.80
C GLN A 143 7.85 -18.86 6.16
N ASN A 144 6.96 -19.81 5.86
CA ASN A 144 7.22 -21.23 6.11
C ASN A 144 8.30 -21.82 5.17
N CYS A 145 8.40 -21.33 3.93
CA CYS A 145 9.49 -21.70 3.01
C CYS A 145 10.84 -21.16 3.48
N LEU A 146 10.90 -19.89 3.87
CA LEU A 146 12.12 -19.27 4.39
C LEU A 146 12.57 -19.91 5.71
N GLU A 147 11.64 -20.24 6.61
CA GLU A 147 11.95 -20.90 7.88
C GLU A 147 12.54 -22.30 7.66
N ARG A 148 11.96 -23.09 6.74
CA ARG A 148 12.52 -24.39 6.33
C ARG A 148 13.90 -24.28 5.68
N ASP A 149 14.13 -23.25 4.87
CA ASP A 149 15.43 -23.03 4.22
C ASP A 149 16.50 -22.61 5.23
N VAL A 150 16.16 -21.74 6.19
CA VAL A 150 17.06 -21.34 7.28
C VAL A 150 17.43 -22.54 8.16
N GLU A 151 16.45 -23.38 8.52
CA GLU A 151 16.70 -24.57 9.34
C GLU A 151 17.55 -25.61 8.58
N GLN A 152 17.31 -25.80 7.28
CA GLN A 152 18.14 -26.66 6.44
C GLN A 152 19.59 -26.12 6.32
N VAL A 153 19.77 -24.81 6.17
CA VAL A 153 21.10 -24.18 6.13
C VAL A 153 21.81 -24.30 7.48
N ALA A 154 21.09 -24.11 8.60
CA ALA A 154 21.64 -24.28 9.94
C ALA A 154 22.12 -25.72 10.16
N GLN A 155 21.31 -26.72 9.77
CA GLN A 155 21.68 -28.13 9.90
C GLN A 155 22.90 -28.49 9.03
N ARG A 156 22.97 -27.99 7.80
CA ARG A 156 24.15 -28.19 6.93
C ARG A 156 25.41 -27.53 7.50
N LEU A 157 25.27 -26.35 8.13
CA LEU A 157 26.36 -25.66 8.78
C LEU A 157 26.86 -26.41 10.01
N GLU A 158 25.96 -26.97 10.82
CA GLU A 158 26.29 -27.81 11.97
C GLU A 158 27.10 -29.04 11.53
N MET A 159 26.62 -29.78 10.54
CA MET A 159 27.32 -30.96 10.00
C MET A 159 28.71 -30.59 9.45
N ALA A 160 28.84 -29.44 8.78
CA ALA A 160 30.12 -28.97 8.26
C ALA A 160 31.09 -28.61 9.41
N ARG A 161 30.60 -27.99 10.49
CA ARG A 161 31.41 -27.69 11.68
C ARG A 161 31.90 -28.96 12.35
N GLU A 162 31.03 -29.95 12.53
CA GLU A 162 31.41 -31.24 13.10
C GLU A 162 32.46 -31.96 12.25
N GLU A 163 32.33 -31.92 10.91
CA GLU A 163 33.30 -32.54 10.01
C GLU A 163 34.66 -31.82 10.06
N ILE A 164 34.66 -30.48 10.09
CA ILE A 164 35.90 -29.71 10.28
C ILE A 164 36.57 -30.11 11.60
N GLN A 165 35.81 -30.26 12.69
CA GLN A 165 36.37 -30.67 13.97
C GLN A 165 36.97 -32.08 13.90
N ARG A 166 36.24 -33.06 13.35
CA ARG A 166 36.75 -34.43 13.17
C ARG A 166 38.04 -34.48 12.36
N LEU A 167 38.10 -33.74 11.25
CA LEU A 167 39.30 -33.67 10.41
C LEU A 167 40.46 -32.98 11.14
N THR A 168 40.16 -31.96 11.95
CA THR A 168 41.15 -31.28 12.79
C THR A 168 41.76 -32.24 13.81
N ASP A 169 40.93 -32.99 14.53
CA ASP A 169 41.39 -33.96 15.53
C ASP A 169 42.21 -35.08 14.87
N ALA A 170 41.80 -35.54 13.67
CA ALA A 170 42.53 -36.54 12.91
C ALA A 170 43.89 -36.04 12.39
N LEU A 171 43.97 -34.77 12.00
CA LEU A 171 45.23 -34.13 11.60
C LEU A 171 46.17 -33.97 12.80
N GLU A 172 45.67 -33.50 13.94
CA GLU A 172 46.46 -33.35 15.16
C GLU A 172 46.96 -34.70 15.68
N GLY A 173 46.14 -35.75 15.58
CA GLY A 173 46.53 -37.13 15.89
C GLY A 173 47.68 -37.62 15.00
N LYS A 174 47.58 -37.39 13.69
CA LYS A 174 48.63 -37.76 12.73
C LYS A 174 49.92 -36.96 12.91
N GLU A 175 49.83 -35.68 13.28
CA GLU A 175 50.98 -34.84 13.60
C GLU A 175 51.72 -35.32 14.85
N LYS A 176 50.97 -35.74 15.89
CA LYS A 176 51.53 -36.33 17.11
C LYS A 176 52.16 -37.71 16.87
N GLU A 177 51.65 -38.47 15.90
CA GLU A 177 52.27 -39.74 15.47
C GLU A 177 53.53 -39.51 14.62
N GLN A 178 53.53 -38.52 13.71
CA GLN A 178 54.73 -38.14 12.94
C GLN A 178 55.84 -37.56 13.81
N SER A 179 55.51 -36.79 14.85
CA SER A 179 56.51 -36.19 15.75
C SER A 179 57.18 -37.18 16.71
N LYS A 180 56.74 -38.45 16.71
CA LYS A 180 57.31 -39.54 17.52
C LYS A 180 58.20 -40.51 16.72
N LEU A 181 58.32 -40.30 15.40
CA LEU A 181 59.26 -40.96 14.50
C LEU A 181 60.52 -40.09 14.33
#